data_AF-A0A4W3JEH7-F1
#
_entry.id   AF-A0A4W3JEH7-F1
#
_cell.length_a   1.000
_cell.length_b   1.000
_cell.length_c   1.000
_cell.angle_alpha   90.00
_cell.angle_beta   90.00
_cell.angle_gamma   90.00
#
_symmetry.space_group_name_H-M   'P 1'
#
loop_
_entity.id
_entity.type
_entity.pdbx_description
1 polymer ?
#
loop_
_entity_poly.entity_id
_entity_poly.type
_entity_poly.pdbx_seq_one_letter_code
_entity_poly.pdbx_strand_id
1 'polypeptide(L)'
;MLVQLVIFVLSTVWITMAQNQPGGPEEKDKTSTALKDLLSRIDLEELMKKDEPPLKFPQTLEDFEYSFNEKGQLRHVKTGEPYAFNYHEDLHRWNQKRYEALGEIITQHVYELLEKECNLKKVYLPVDATDDEPKNFIFMSEDALTNPEKLMVLIHGSGVVRAGQWARRLIINEDLDSGTQIPFIKRGMEEGYGVIVLNTNENYIEVEKPKKQVQSLANDTDEPAEKKERKDESQKETKKRRDFYEKYRNPQKEKESKHIPIRNNSTPEEHTLYVWDHFISKSSVKNVVFVAHSYGGLVFVELMIRRETEVKNKVIAVALTDSVHNVWHQDTVKSILDWMQEHCRNWVSSSEPLDAPVESMLPDCPRVSAGTERHELTSWKSFNSIFKYFTQALEAQNTEVKPKFTVTTRSSNRKKTEEL
;
A
#
# COMPACT_ATOMS: atom_id res chain seq x y z
N MET A 1 23.05 31.62 12.35
CA MET A 1 23.62 32.89 12.87
C MET A 1 23.03 34.14 12.21
N LEU A 2 22.92 34.21 10.88
CA LEU A 2 22.33 35.39 10.20
C LEU A 2 20.85 35.63 10.56
N VAL A 3 20.02 34.59 10.67
CA VAL A 3 18.60 34.71 11.03
C VAL A 3 18.41 35.23 12.46
N GLN A 4 19.18 34.72 13.42
CA GLN A 4 19.19 35.26 14.79
C GLN A 4 19.68 36.71 14.84
N LEU A 5 20.67 37.07 14.02
CA LEU A 5 21.15 38.45 13.91
C LEU A 5 20.07 39.36 13.32
N VAL A 6 19.33 38.92 12.30
CA VAL A 6 18.25 39.68 11.66
C VAL A 6 17.05 39.81 12.59
N ILE A 7 16.65 38.75 13.29
CA ILE A 7 15.58 38.81 14.30
C ILE A 7 15.99 39.72 15.46
N PHE A 8 17.24 39.67 15.90
CA PHE A 8 17.76 40.54 16.96
C PHE A 8 17.83 42.01 16.52
N VAL A 9 18.25 42.28 15.27
CA VAL A 9 18.23 43.63 14.68
C VAL A 9 16.80 44.14 14.50
N LEU A 10 15.87 43.31 14.05
CA LEU A 10 14.45 43.69 13.92
C LEU A 10 13.80 43.94 15.29
N SER A 11 14.12 43.12 16.29
CA SER A 11 13.62 43.25 17.67
C SER A 11 14.18 44.49 18.35
N THR A 12 15.47 44.77 18.18
CA THR A 12 16.11 45.99 18.71
C THR A 12 15.59 47.25 18.03
N VAL A 13 15.38 47.24 16.71
CA VAL A 13 14.73 48.36 15.99
C VAL A 13 13.29 48.57 16.49
N TRP A 14 12.53 47.49 16.72
CA TRP A 14 11.17 47.58 17.28
C TRP A 14 11.14 48.19 18.69
N ILE A 15 12.06 47.75 19.58
CA ILE A 15 12.17 48.26 20.95
C ILE A 15 12.63 49.72 20.96
N THR A 16 13.57 50.09 20.08
CA THR A 16 14.09 51.46 19.98
C THR A 16 13.03 52.42 19.44
N MET A 17 12.20 51.98 18.49
CA MET A 17 11.06 52.76 18.00
C MET A 17 9.88 52.82 19.00
N ALA A 18 9.75 51.83 19.89
CA ALA A 18 8.75 51.86 20.97
C ALA A 18 9.16 52.79 22.14
N GLN A 19 10.46 52.99 22.37
CA GLN A 19 10.98 53.81 23.48
C GLN A 19 11.25 55.27 23.11
N ASN A 20 11.47 55.59 21.83
CA ASN A 20 11.62 56.97 21.34
C ASN A 20 10.55 57.27 20.29
N GLN A 21 9.45 57.96 20.65
CA GLN A 21 9.01 59.18 19.94
C GLN A 21 7.64 59.75 20.43
N PRO A 22 7.54 61.09 20.58
CA PRO A 22 6.30 61.84 20.53
C PRO A 22 5.95 62.16 19.07
N GLY A 23 5.09 61.36 18.43
CA GLY A 23 4.71 61.54 17.02
C GLY A 23 3.24 61.20 16.76
N GLY A 24 2.57 62.06 15.96
CA GLY A 24 1.12 62.01 15.69
C GLY A 24 0.66 60.84 14.79
N PRO A 25 -0.65 60.62 14.68
CA PRO A 25 -1.25 59.43 14.06
C PRO A 25 -0.91 59.22 12.57
N GLU A 26 -0.61 60.27 11.78
CA GLU A 26 -0.30 60.14 10.36
C GLU A 26 1.10 59.59 10.02
N GLU A 27 2.09 59.79 10.90
CA GLU A 27 3.44 59.21 10.69
C GLU A 27 3.46 57.71 11.01
N LYS A 28 2.69 57.29 12.02
CA LYS A 28 2.58 55.88 12.43
C LYS A 28 2.08 54.97 11.31
N ASP A 29 1.09 55.43 10.54
CA ASP A 29 0.56 54.67 9.41
C ASP A 29 1.57 54.53 8.26
N LYS A 30 2.38 55.55 7.99
CA LYS A 30 3.41 55.49 6.93
C LYS A 30 4.54 54.52 7.26
N THR A 31 5.05 54.53 8.50
CA THR A 31 6.08 53.57 8.94
C THR A 31 5.57 52.12 9.01
N SER A 32 4.32 51.92 9.46
CA SER A 32 3.67 50.60 9.47
C SER A 32 3.48 50.04 8.05
N THR A 33 3.12 50.91 7.10
CA THR A 33 2.94 50.53 5.69
C THR A 33 4.27 50.21 5.01
N ALA A 34 5.33 50.99 5.28
CA ALA A 34 6.67 50.73 4.76
C ALA A 34 7.28 49.43 5.31
N LEU A 35 7.04 49.10 6.59
CA LEU A 35 7.48 47.83 7.19
C LEU A 35 6.74 46.63 6.60
N LYS A 36 5.42 46.77 6.36
CA LYS A 36 4.62 45.74 5.68
C LYS A 36 5.05 45.53 4.23
N ASP A 37 5.42 46.59 3.52
CA ASP A 37 5.95 46.53 2.15
C ASP A 37 7.38 45.95 2.10
N LEU A 38 8.21 46.19 3.13
CA LEU A 38 9.52 45.56 3.23
C LEU A 38 9.41 44.05 3.52
N LEU A 39 8.49 43.66 4.41
CA LEU A 39 8.23 42.26 4.76
C LEU A 39 7.55 41.49 3.63
N SER A 40 6.72 42.13 2.80
CA SER A 40 6.12 41.50 1.61
C SER A 40 7.12 41.29 0.47
N ARG A 41 8.24 42.02 0.46
CA ARG A 41 9.34 41.88 -0.51
C ARG A 41 10.40 40.86 -0.09
N ILE A 42 10.41 40.44 1.17
CA ILE A 42 11.29 39.37 1.66
C ILE A 42 10.55 38.05 1.44
N ASP A 43 11.03 37.25 0.48
CA ASP A 43 10.56 35.88 0.33
C ASP A 43 11.09 35.04 1.50
N LEU A 44 10.33 35.04 2.60
CA LEU A 44 10.61 34.24 3.80
C LEU A 44 10.69 32.74 3.46
N GLU A 45 9.98 32.25 2.44
CA GLU A 45 10.10 30.85 1.99
C GLU A 45 11.47 30.60 1.33
N GLU A 46 11.97 31.53 0.52
CA GLU A 46 13.30 31.41 -0.10
C GLU A 46 14.44 31.53 0.93
N LEU A 47 14.25 32.36 1.95
CA LEU A 47 15.18 32.49 3.08
C LEU A 47 15.19 31.25 3.98
N MET A 48 14.02 30.66 4.26
CA MET A 48 13.92 29.41 5.04
C MET A 48 14.45 28.19 4.26
N LYS A 49 14.31 28.15 2.92
CA LYS A 49 14.88 27.10 2.07
C LYS A 49 16.42 27.09 2.07
N LYS A 50 17.08 28.21 2.38
CA LYS A 50 18.56 28.31 2.37
C LYS A 50 19.22 27.64 3.59
N ASP A 51 18.48 27.44 4.67
CA ASP A 51 18.99 26.83 5.91
C ASP A 51 18.52 25.36 6.12
N GLU A 52 17.67 24.81 5.24
CA GLU A 52 17.29 23.38 5.30
C GLU A 52 18.46 22.47 4.86
N PRO A 53 18.76 21.38 5.60
CA PRO A 53 19.77 20.41 5.19
C PRO A 53 19.41 19.76 3.84
N PRO A 54 20.41 19.37 3.03
CA PRO A 54 20.17 18.79 1.73
C PRO A 54 19.31 17.53 1.85
N LEU A 55 18.38 17.35 0.91
CA LEU A 55 17.57 16.13 0.76
C LEU A 55 18.39 15.02 0.08
N LYS A 56 19.55 14.71 0.65
CA LYS A 56 20.42 13.62 0.26
C LYS A 56 20.51 12.67 1.42
N PHE A 57 19.97 11.47 1.23
CA PHE A 57 19.94 10.43 2.24
C PHE A 57 20.85 9.28 1.80
N PRO A 58 21.34 8.47 2.76
CA PRO A 58 22.10 7.28 2.41
C PRO A 58 21.30 6.29 1.55
N GLN A 59 21.98 5.30 0.97
CA GLN A 59 21.38 4.32 0.05
C GLN A 59 21.42 2.88 0.57
N THR A 60 22.03 2.65 1.74
CA THR A 60 22.16 1.34 2.37
C THR A 60 21.73 1.43 3.83
N LEU A 61 21.36 0.30 4.44
CA LEU A 61 20.99 0.25 5.86
C LEU A 61 22.21 0.61 6.74
N GLU A 62 23.37 0.13 6.34
CA GLU A 62 24.66 0.35 6.98
C GLU A 62 24.99 1.85 7.05
N ASP A 63 24.86 2.57 5.94
CA ASP A 63 25.09 4.01 5.91
C ASP A 63 24.00 4.82 6.63
N PHE A 64 22.80 4.24 6.77
CA PHE A 64 21.75 4.77 7.64
C PHE A 64 22.03 4.51 9.14
N GLU A 65 23.06 3.71 9.45
CA GLU A 65 23.41 3.22 10.79
C GLU A 65 22.31 2.35 11.42
N TYR A 66 21.53 1.62 10.62
CA TYR A 66 20.53 0.67 11.09
C TYR A 66 20.81 -0.75 10.60
N SER A 67 20.33 -1.74 11.34
CA SER A 67 20.30 -3.14 10.93
C SER A 67 19.10 -3.85 11.54
N PHE A 68 18.62 -4.91 10.92
CA PHE A 68 17.65 -5.81 11.55
C PHE A 68 18.38 -6.72 12.55
N ASN A 69 17.87 -6.80 13.77
CA ASN A 69 18.39 -7.72 14.79
C ASN A 69 17.84 -9.15 14.60
N GLU A 70 18.26 -10.09 15.46
CA GLU A 70 17.80 -11.49 15.41
C GLU A 70 16.27 -11.68 15.57
N LYS A 71 15.58 -10.67 16.12
CA LYS A 71 14.11 -10.65 16.25
C LYS A 71 13.43 -9.98 15.05
N GLY A 72 14.17 -9.68 14.00
CA GLY A 72 13.67 -9.00 12.80
C GLY A 72 13.32 -7.53 13.03
N GLN A 73 13.83 -6.88 14.08
CA GLN A 73 13.49 -5.49 14.40
C GLN A 73 14.57 -4.53 13.91
N LEU A 74 14.18 -3.44 13.24
CA LEU A 74 15.10 -2.41 12.78
C LEU A 74 15.64 -1.61 13.97
N ARG A 75 16.97 -1.65 14.20
CA ARG A 75 17.63 -0.99 15.32
C ARG A 75 18.88 -0.24 14.88
N HIS A 76 19.13 0.88 15.52
CA HIS A 76 20.36 1.64 15.29
C HIS A 76 21.57 0.81 15.74
N VAL A 77 22.58 0.66 14.89
CA VAL A 77 23.68 -0.31 15.07
C VAL A 77 24.48 -0.04 16.35
N LYS A 78 24.67 1.23 16.72
CA LYS A 78 25.48 1.61 17.89
C LYS A 78 24.69 1.67 19.20
N THR A 79 23.45 2.14 19.15
CA THR A 79 22.66 2.44 20.36
C THR A 79 21.61 1.39 20.66
N GLY A 80 21.21 0.58 19.66
CA GLY A 80 20.11 -0.36 19.79
C GLY A 80 18.72 0.30 19.84
N GLU A 81 18.62 1.60 19.60
CA GLU A 81 17.35 2.34 19.63
C GLU A 81 16.52 2.11 18.35
N PRO A 82 15.17 2.23 18.42
CA PRO A 82 14.30 2.14 17.25
C PRO A 82 14.47 3.33 16.31
N TYR A 83 13.85 3.27 15.14
CA TYR A 83 13.86 4.37 14.19
C TYR A 83 13.15 5.62 14.77
N ALA A 84 13.88 6.74 14.83
CA ALA A 84 13.31 8.03 15.23
C ALA A 84 12.82 8.80 13.99
N PHE A 85 11.50 8.95 13.84
CA PHE A 85 10.91 9.74 12.75
C PHE A 85 11.18 11.24 12.91
N ASN A 86 10.94 11.79 14.11
CA ASN A 86 11.22 13.19 14.42
C ASN A 86 12.72 13.40 14.73
N TYR A 87 13.58 13.12 13.75
CA TYR A 87 15.03 13.26 13.90
C TYR A 87 15.42 14.74 14.08
N HIS A 88 14.76 15.62 13.34
CA HIS A 88 14.80 17.08 13.53
C HIS A 88 13.42 17.60 13.91
N GLU A 89 13.25 18.15 15.11
CA GLU A 89 11.93 18.55 15.65
C GLU A 89 11.16 19.50 14.70
N ASP A 90 11.85 20.48 14.11
CA ASP A 90 11.23 21.52 13.27
C ASP A 90 11.27 21.22 11.76
N LEU A 91 11.92 20.13 11.32
CA LEU A 91 12.12 19.82 9.90
C LEU A 91 11.23 18.66 9.43
N HIS A 92 9.91 18.85 9.51
CA HIS A 92 8.92 17.83 9.13
C HIS A 92 9.13 17.31 7.69
N ARG A 93 9.37 18.22 6.74
CA ARG A 93 9.64 17.86 5.33
C ARG A 93 10.86 16.96 5.20
N TRP A 94 11.95 17.31 5.89
CA TRP A 94 13.19 16.55 5.84
C TRP A 94 13.02 15.17 6.48
N ASN A 95 12.37 15.09 7.65
CA ASN A 95 12.07 13.82 8.34
C ASN A 95 11.22 12.88 7.47
N GLN A 96 10.22 13.44 6.78
CA GLN A 96 9.39 12.70 5.84
C GLN A 96 10.22 12.13 4.69
N LYS A 97 11.13 12.93 4.10
CA LYS A 97 12.03 12.46 3.04
C LYS A 97 13.06 11.43 3.53
N ARG A 98 13.54 11.55 4.77
CA ARG A 98 14.39 10.53 5.41
C ARG A 98 13.66 9.19 5.54
N TYR A 99 12.41 9.24 5.98
CA TYR A 99 11.56 8.05 6.12
C TYR A 99 11.24 7.40 4.77
N GLU A 100 10.98 8.22 3.73
CA GLU A 100 10.81 7.73 2.36
C GLU A 100 12.07 7.03 1.86
N ALA A 101 13.25 7.65 2.02
CA ALA A 101 14.53 7.06 1.62
C ALA A 101 14.82 5.74 2.34
N LEU A 102 14.61 5.66 3.65
CA LEU A 102 14.72 4.41 4.39
C LEU A 102 13.74 3.35 3.88
N GLY A 103 12.53 3.75 3.50
CA GLY A 103 11.51 2.86 2.94
C GLY A 103 11.92 2.20 1.63
N GLU A 104 12.66 2.91 0.77
CA GLU A 104 13.19 2.35 -0.48
C GLU A 104 14.32 1.34 -0.21
N ILE A 105 15.19 1.64 0.76
CA ILE A 105 16.22 0.70 1.21
C ILE A 105 15.59 -0.57 1.77
N ILE A 106 14.55 -0.45 2.58
CA ILE A 106 13.83 -1.59 3.15
C ILE A 106 13.18 -2.42 2.04
N THR A 107 12.65 -1.79 0.99
CA THR A 107 12.10 -2.52 -0.15
C THR A 107 13.16 -3.41 -0.80
N GLN A 108 14.35 -2.86 -1.03
CA GLN A 108 15.47 -3.64 -1.58
C GLN A 108 15.92 -4.75 -0.64
N HIS A 109 16.02 -4.47 0.67
CA HIS A 109 16.36 -5.47 1.67
C HIS A 109 15.34 -6.63 1.69
N VAL A 110 14.04 -6.34 1.64
CA VAL A 110 12.99 -7.37 1.57
C VAL A 110 13.14 -8.23 0.32
N TYR A 111 13.44 -7.64 -0.85
CA TYR A 111 13.72 -8.41 -2.06
C TYR A 111 14.89 -9.38 -1.88
N GLU A 112 15.97 -8.95 -1.24
CA GLU A 112 17.10 -9.84 -0.95
C GLU A 112 16.72 -10.98 -0.01
N LEU A 113 15.88 -10.74 1.00
CA LEU A 113 15.36 -11.80 1.87
C LEU A 113 14.49 -12.78 1.10
N LEU A 114 13.65 -12.30 0.17
CA LEU A 114 12.83 -13.18 -0.68
C LEU A 114 13.69 -14.09 -1.58
N GLU A 115 14.78 -13.55 -2.12
CA GLU A 115 15.70 -14.31 -2.98
C GLU A 115 16.57 -15.29 -2.17
N LYS A 116 17.17 -14.82 -1.06
CA LYS A 116 18.17 -15.57 -0.29
C LYS A 116 17.58 -16.51 0.76
N GLU A 117 16.52 -16.09 1.45
CA GLU A 117 15.92 -16.87 2.54
C GLU A 117 14.69 -17.67 2.09
N CYS A 118 13.88 -17.10 1.19
CA CYS A 118 12.68 -17.78 0.68
C CYS A 118 12.92 -18.51 -0.65
N ASN A 119 14.13 -18.41 -1.23
CA ASN A 119 14.50 -19.02 -2.52
C ASN A 119 13.51 -18.68 -3.67
N LEU A 120 12.93 -17.47 -3.65
CA LEU A 120 12.05 -17.02 -4.71
C LEU A 120 12.85 -16.37 -5.83
N LYS A 121 12.41 -16.57 -7.07
CA LYS A 121 13.02 -15.98 -8.27
C LYS A 121 12.14 -14.84 -8.79
N LYS A 122 12.77 -13.75 -9.23
CA LYS A 122 12.08 -12.70 -9.99
C LYS A 122 11.74 -13.19 -11.39
N VAL A 123 10.50 -13.03 -11.78
CA VAL A 123 10.02 -13.26 -13.14
C VAL A 123 9.51 -11.94 -13.70
N TYR A 124 10.18 -11.42 -14.72
CA TYR A 124 9.90 -10.11 -15.29
C TYR A 124 8.70 -10.15 -16.23
N LEU A 125 7.93 -9.06 -16.21
CA LEU A 125 6.69 -8.86 -16.96
C LEU A 125 6.76 -7.56 -17.77
N PRO A 126 6.18 -7.50 -18.97
CA PRO A 126 5.63 -8.62 -19.75
C PRO A 126 6.65 -9.71 -20.08
N VAL A 127 6.20 -10.97 -20.23
CA VAL A 127 7.09 -12.11 -20.55
C VAL A 127 7.75 -12.00 -21.93
N ASP A 128 7.19 -11.17 -22.80
CA ASP A 128 7.65 -10.86 -24.15
C ASP A 128 8.29 -9.47 -24.26
N ALA A 129 8.65 -8.84 -23.14
CA ALA A 129 9.20 -7.50 -23.11
C ALA A 129 10.60 -7.43 -23.76
N THR A 130 10.80 -6.41 -24.60
CA THR A 130 12.13 -6.09 -25.16
C THR A 130 13.05 -5.49 -24.10
N ASP A 131 14.36 -5.44 -24.35
CA ASP A 131 15.33 -4.92 -23.39
C ASP A 131 15.10 -3.45 -23.00
N ASP A 132 14.63 -2.63 -23.95
CA ASP A 132 14.38 -1.20 -23.74
C ASP A 132 12.95 -0.87 -23.26
N GLU A 133 12.10 -1.88 -23.04
CA GLU A 133 10.71 -1.66 -22.58
C GLU A 133 10.65 -1.62 -21.03
N PRO A 134 9.81 -0.76 -20.43
CA PRO A 134 9.51 -0.82 -19.00
C PRO A 134 9.02 -2.21 -18.57
N LYS A 135 9.56 -2.71 -17.45
CA LYS A 135 9.23 -4.03 -16.91
C LYS A 135 8.77 -3.93 -15.45
N ASN A 136 7.82 -4.78 -15.07
CA ASN A 136 7.50 -5.14 -13.69
C ASN A 136 8.08 -6.55 -13.43
N PHE A 137 7.88 -7.11 -12.25
CA PHE A 137 8.18 -8.50 -11.93
C PHE A 137 7.22 -9.05 -10.87
N ILE A 138 7.21 -10.37 -10.76
CA ILE A 138 6.64 -11.11 -9.62
C ILE A 138 7.73 -11.98 -9.01
N PHE A 139 7.56 -12.38 -7.75
CA PHE A 139 8.38 -13.45 -7.16
C PHE A 139 7.65 -14.78 -7.25
N MET A 140 8.39 -15.83 -7.55
CA MET A 140 7.85 -17.19 -7.66
C MET A 140 8.78 -18.20 -7.00
N SER A 141 8.20 -19.18 -6.30
CA SER A 141 8.96 -20.37 -5.90
C SER A 141 9.30 -21.20 -7.14
N GLU A 142 10.35 -22.02 -7.06
CA GLU A 142 10.80 -22.84 -8.19
C GLU A 142 9.72 -23.77 -8.74
N ASP A 143 8.85 -24.27 -7.86
CA ASP A 143 7.77 -25.19 -8.18
C ASP A 143 6.42 -24.50 -8.48
N ALA A 144 6.32 -23.16 -8.42
CA ALA A 144 5.04 -22.44 -8.45
C ALA A 144 4.12 -22.78 -9.64
N LEU A 145 4.68 -23.15 -10.80
CA LEU A 145 3.91 -23.54 -12.00
C LEU A 145 3.87 -25.04 -12.26
N THR A 146 4.76 -25.80 -11.63
CA THR A 146 4.92 -27.24 -11.85
C THR A 146 4.31 -28.07 -10.73
N ASN A 147 4.08 -27.48 -9.56
CA ASN A 147 3.42 -28.10 -8.43
C ASN A 147 1.93 -28.35 -8.79
N PRO A 148 1.50 -29.61 -8.90
CA PRO A 148 0.12 -29.93 -9.27
C PRO A 148 -0.85 -29.84 -8.08
N GLU A 149 -0.33 -29.82 -6.84
CA GLU A 149 -1.12 -29.97 -5.64
C GLU A 149 -1.76 -28.65 -5.22
N LYS A 150 -0.97 -27.63 -4.90
CA LYS A 150 -1.49 -26.37 -4.36
C LYS A 150 -0.58 -25.17 -4.59
N LEU A 151 -1.20 -24.00 -4.76
CA LEU A 151 -0.54 -22.74 -5.08
C LEU A 151 -1.09 -21.62 -4.18
N MET A 152 -0.21 -20.83 -3.58
CA MET A 152 -0.54 -19.65 -2.80
C MET A 152 -0.16 -18.39 -3.56
N VAL A 153 -1.09 -17.44 -3.65
CA VAL A 153 -0.87 -16.14 -4.30
C VAL A 153 -1.04 -15.02 -3.28
N LEU A 154 -0.05 -14.15 -3.15
CA LEU A 154 -0.02 -13.05 -2.19
C LEU A 154 -0.18 -11.70 -2.89
N ILE A 155 -1.15 -10.89 -2.43
CA ILE A 155 -1.47 -9.57 -2.98
C ILE A 155 -1.43 -8.53 -1.86
N HIS A 156 -0.49 -7.57 -1.94
CA HIS A 156 -0.41 -6.47 -0.98
C HIS A 156 -1.43 -5.35 -1.26
N GLY A 157 -1.56 -4.42 -0.31
CA GLY A 157 -2.41 -3.24 -0.45
C GLY A 157 -1.85 -2.17 -1.39
N SER A 158 -2.53 -1.02 -1.47
CA SER A 158 -2.08 0.11 -2.29
C SER A 158 -1.02 0.98 -1.59
N GLY A 159 -0.42 1.90 -2.34
CA GLY A 159 0.53 2.89 -1.81
C GLY A 159 1.99 2.55 -2.13
N VAL A 160 2.88 2.79 -1.16
CA VAL A 160 4.34 2.68 -1.34
C VAL A 160 4.89 1.28 -1.02
N VAL A 161 4.02 0.34 -0.66
CA VAL A 161 4.40 -1.07 -0.48
C VAL A 161 4.62 -1.74 -1.83
N ARG A 162 5.47 -2.76 -1.84
CA ARG A 162 5.83 -3.58 -3.00
C ARG A 162 5.74 -5.06 -2.65
N ALA A 163 6.00 -5.93 -3.63
CA ALA A 163 6.09 -7.37 -3.41
C ALA A 163 6.92 -7.72 -2.16
N GLY A 164 6.43 -8.64 -1.34
CA GLY A 164 7.04 -9.01 -0.07
C GLY A 164 6.58 -8.20 1.14
N GLN A 165 5.79 -7.12 0.97
CA GLN A 165 5.45 -6.21 2.07
C GLN A 165 3.94 -6.15 2.33
N TRP A 166 3.54 -6.23 3.60
CA TRP A 166 2.20 -5.82 4.04
C TRP A 166 2.15 -4.33 4.37
N ALA A 167 3.12 -3.86 5.17
CA ALA A 167 3.16 -2.47 5.60
C ALA A 167 4.58 -2.02 5.96
N ARG A 168 5.10 -1.03 5.23
CA ARG A 168 6.39 -0.38 5.50
C ARG A 168 6.50 0.13 6.94
N ARG A 169 5.41 0.67 7.49
CA ARG A 169 5.37 1.18 8.87
C ARG A 169 5.65 0.09 9.90
N LEU A 170 5.14 -1.11 9.69
CA LEU A 170 5.38 -2.24 10.61
C LEU A 170 6.83 -2.71 10.51
N ILE A 171 7.37 -2.84 9.30
CA ILE A 171 8.77 -3.23 9.10
C ILE A 171 9.73 -2.28 9.84
N ILE A 172 9.46 -0.98 9.78
CA ILE A 172 10.33 0.03 10.41
C ILE A 172 10.17 0.06 11.94
N ASN A 173 8.94 -0.06 12.45
CA ASN A 173 8.64 0.26 13.86
C ASN A 173 8.39 -0.97 14.74
N GLU A 174 8.09 -2.13 14.15
CA GLU A 174 7.84 -3.38 14.87
C GLU A 174 8.89 -4.42 14.48
N ASP A 175 8.67 -5.12 13.38
CA ASP A 175 9.52 -6.21 12.90
C ASP A 175 9.21 -6.62 11.45
N LEU A 176 10.10 -7.41 10.87
CA LEU A 176 9.94 -8.04 9.57
C LEU A 176 8.72 -8.97 9.51
N ASP A 177 8.45 -9.74 10.57
CA ASP A 177 7.38 -10.75 10.54
C ASP A 177 5.99 -10.11 10.35
N SER A 178 5.69 -9.10 11.16
CA SER A 178 4.41 -8.40 11.09
C SER A 178 4.27 -7.53 9.83
N GLY A 179 5.38 -7.00 9.33
CA GLY A 179 5.38 -6.05 8.21
C GLY A 179 5.56 -6.67 6.83
N THR A 180 6.03 -7.92 6.73
CA THR A 180 6.33 -8.58 5.45
C THR A 180 5.44 -9.79 5.19
N GLN A 181 5.44 -10.22 3.93
CA GLN A 181 4.80 -11.43 3.46
C GLN A 181 5.65 -12.68 3.75
N ILE A 182 6.88 -12.53 4.26
CA ILE A 182 7.85 -13.63 4.46
C ILE A 182 7.27 -14.76 5.33
N PRO A 183 6.58 -14.50 6.46
CA PRO A 183 5.99 -15.60 7.24
C PRO A 183 4.95 -16.41 6.45
N PHE A 184 4.14 -15.76 5.62
CA PHE A 184 3.17 -16.44 4.74
C PHE A 184 3.88 -17.30 3.69
N ILE A 185 4.96 -16.77 3.12
CA ILE A 185 5.77 -17.48 2.12
C ILE A 185 6.42 -18.71 2.75
N LYS A 186 7.16 -18.54 3.87
CA LYS A 186 7.84 -19.64 4.57
C LYS A 186 6.84 -20.72 5.00
N ARG A 187 5.73 -20.33 5.63
CA ARG A 187 4.69 -21.27 6.06
C ARG A 187 3.98 -21.95 4.88
N GLY A 188 3.70 -21.21 3.81
CA GLY A 188 3.14 -21.77 2.57
C GLY A 188 4.07 -22.83 1.96
N MET A 189 5.36 -22.54 1.84
CA MET A 189 6.34 -23.50 1.32
C MET A 189 6.50 -24.72 2.24
N GLU A 190 6.55 -24.52 3.57
CA GLU A 190 6.58 -25.61 4.56
C GLU A 190 5.35 -26.53 4.45
N GLU A 191 4.18 -25.96 4.20
CA GLU A 191 2.96 -26.73 3.99
C GLU A 191 2.89 -27.34 2.59
N GLY A 192 3.80 -27.04 1.66
CA GLY A 192 3.87 -27.63 0.32
C GLY A 192 3.16 -26.83 -0.79
N TYR A 193 2.90 -25.55 -0.57
CA TYR A 193 2.41 -24.65 -1.62
C TYR A 193 3.57 -24.19 -2.51
N GLY A 194 3.34 -24.23 -3.83
CA GLY A 194 4.02 -23.29 -4.71
C GLY A 194 3.57 -21.87 -4.36
N VAL A 195 4.43 -20.86 -4.50
CA VAL A 195 4.14 -19.49 -4.06
C VAL A 195 4.37 -18.48 -5.18
N ILE A 196 3.41 -17.56 -5.38
CA ILE A 196 3.53 -16.39 -6.24
C ILE A 196 3.25 -15.12 -5.42
N VAL A 197 4.13 -14.14 -5.52
CA VAL A 197 4.00 -12.84 -4.85
C VAL A 197 3.89 -11.75 -5.90
N LEU A 198 2.76 -11.04 -5.91
CA LEU A 198 2.48 -9.97 -6.87
C LEU A 198 3.15 -8.64 -6.46
N ASN A 199 3.52 -7.84 -7.46
CA ASN A 199 4.05 -6.48 -7.28
C ASN A 199 3.07 -5.45 -7.89
N THR A 200 1.87 -5.39 -7.31
CA THR A 200 0.73 -4.69 -7.93
C THR A 200 0.89 -3.18 -8.03
N ASN A 201 1.83 -2.57 -7.29
CA ASN A 201 2.03 -1.11 -7.25
C ASN A 201 3.20 -0.61 -8.13
N GLU A 202 3.96 -1.48 -8.79
CA GLU A 202 5.05 -1.09 -9.70
C GLU A 202 4.55 -1.06 -11.15
N ASN A 203 3.76 -0.04 -11.49
CA ASN A 203 3.01 -0.02 -12.75
C ASN A 203 3.59 0.91 -13.82
N TYR A 204 4.65 1.65 -13.50
CA TYR A 204 5.29 2.60 -14.40
C TYR A 204 6.76 2.82 -14.01
N ILE A 205 7.56 3.27 -14.97
CA ILE A 205 8.89 3.85 -14.69
C ILE A 205 8.81 5.36 -14.74
N GLU A 206 9.57 6.02 -13.87
CA GLU A 206 9.68 7.48 -13.83
C GLU A 206 10.93 7.93 -14.62
N VAL A 207 10.73 8.77 -15.63
CA VAL A 207 11.81 9.29 -16.48
C VAL A 207 11.86 10.81 -16.38
N GLU A 208 13.04 11.39 -16.12
CA GLU A 208 13.22 12.84 -16.07
C GLU A 208 12.99 13.47 -17.45
N LYS A 209 12.14 14.51 -17.54
CA LYS A 209 12.05 15.31 -18.76
C LYS A 209 13.25 16.25 -18.86
N PRO A 210 13.82 16.43 -20.06
CA PRO A 210 14.79 17.50 -20.30
C PRO A 210 14.12 18.87 -20.08
N LYS A 211 14.81 19.78 -19.39
CA LYS A 211 14.32 21.15 -19.11
C LYS A 211 14.01 21.87 -20.42
N LYS A 212 12.74 22.22 -20.67
CA LYS A 212 12.37 23.19 -21.71
C LYS A 212 12.76 24.59 -21.23
N GLN A 213 13.55 25.31 -22.02
CA GLN A 213 13.76 26.76 -21.83
C GLN A 213 12.41 27.46 -22.05
N VAL A 214 11.90 28.13 -21.02
CA VAL A 214 10.65 28.90 -21.10
C VAL A 214 10.92 30.17 -21.91
N GLN A 215 10.41 30.25 -23.13
CA GLN A 215 10.13 31.53 -23.77
C GLN A 215 8.76 32.00 -23.30
N SER A 216 8.74 33.22 -22.76
CA SER A 216 7.55 33.94 -22.31
C SER A 216 6.56 34.15 -23.45
N LEU A 217 5.36 33.60 -23.34
CA LEU A 217 4.22 34.00 -24.17
C LEU A 217 3.34 34.92 -23.34
N ALA A 218 3.14 36.12 -23.88
CA ALA A 218 2.34 37.20 -23.30
C ALA A 218 0.85 36.86 -23.30
N ASN A 219 0.15 37.42 -22.32
CA ASN A 219 -1.29 37.37 -22.13
C ASN A 219 -2.04 38.08 -23.27
N ASP A 220 -3.21 37.56 -23.64
CA ASP A 220 -4.36 38.38 -24.04
C ASP A 220 -5.65 37.55 -23.93
N THR A 221 -6.60 38.05 -23.14
CA THR A 221 -8.04 38.14 -23.48
C THR A 221 -8.82 38.73 -22.30
N ASP A 222 -9.36 39.93 -22.53
CA ASP A 222 -10.41 40.62 -21.78
C ASP A 222 -11.78 39.96 -21.99
N GLU A 223 -12.60 39.80 -20.94
CA GLU A 223 -14.05 40.10 -20.91
C GLU A 223 -14.69 39.83 -19.52
N PRO A 224 -15.87 40.42 -19.20
CA PRO A 224 -16.17 40.94 -17.88
C PRO A 224 -17.00 40.02 -16.97
N ALA A 225 -16.90 40.33 -15.68
CA ALA A 225 -17.61 39.67 -14.59
C ALA A 225 -19.08 40.12 -14.52
N GLU A 226 -20.01 39.17 -14.52
CA GLU A 226 -21.24 39.29 -13.72
C GLU A 226 -21.90 37.93 -13.43
N LYS A 227 -22.21 37.72 -12.14
CA LYS A 227 -23.14 36.73 -11.54
C LYS A 227 -22.80 35.24 -11.62
N LYS A 228 -22.05 34.77 -10.60
CA LYS A 228 -22.41 33.56 -9.85
C LYS A 228 -21.73 33.53 -8.47
N GLU A 229 -22.13 34.45 -7.60
CA GLU A 229 -21.77 34.37 -6.18
C GLU A 229 -22.67 33.37 -5.44
N ARG A 230 -22.07 32.71 -4.43
CA ARG A 230 -22.67 31.86 -3.39
C ARG A 230 -22.91 30.38 -3.71
N LYS A 231 -21.88 29.70 -4.21
CA LYS A 231 -21.63 28.28 -3.86
C LYS A 231 -20.18 27.81 -4.01
N ASP A 232 -19.24 28.75 -4.14
CA ASP A 232 -17.91 28.46 -4.69
C ASP A 232 -16.75 28.76 -3.70
N GLU A 233 -17.00 29.47 -2.60
CA GLU A 233 -15.96 29.83 -1.63
C GLU A 233 -15.52 28.65 -0.77
N SER A 234 -16.45 27.81 -0.29
CA SER A 234 -16.10 26.62 0.51
C SER A 234 -15.31 25.58 -0.32
N GLN A 235 -15.63 25.41 -1.61
CA GLN A 235 -14.90 24.49 -2.48
C GLN A 235 -13.54 25.08 -2.92
N LYS A 236 -13.46 26.38 -3.19
CA LYS A 236 -12.18 27.07 -3.48
C LYS A 236 -11.25 27.11 -2.27
N GLU A 237 -11.78 27.26 -1.07
CA GLU A 237 -10.99 27.27 0.16
C GLU A 237 -10.51 25.86 0.55
N THR A 238 -11.35 24.84 0.35
CA THR A 238 -10.94 23.43 0.55
C THR A 238 -9.91 22.99 -0.49
N LYS A 239 -10.07 23.43 -1.75
CA LYS A 239 -9.10 23.20 -2.84
C LYS A 239 -7.79 23.96 -2.59
N LYS A 240 -7.84 25.23 -2.17
CA LYS A 240 -6.66 26.00 -1.77
C LYS A 240 -5.96 25.41 -0.55
N ARG A 241 -6.68 24.89 0.45
CA ARG A 241 -6.09 24.17 1.60
C ARG A 241 -5.45 22.85 1.19
N ARG A 242 -6.09 22.09 0.29
CA ARG A 242 -5.51 20.87 -0.28
C ARG A 242 -4.24 21.18 -1.05
N ASP A 243 -4.31 22.12 -1.99
CA ASP A 243 -3.16 22.57 -2.80
C ASP A 243 -2.05 23.18 -1.93
N PHE A 244 -2.38 23.88 -0.84
CA PHE A 244 -1.42 24.39 0.13
C PHE A 244 -0.69 23.25 0.85
N TYR A 245 -1.41 22.26 1.39
CA TYR A 245 -0.80 21.10 2.04
C TYR A 245 -0.05 20.18 1.04
N GLU A 246 -0.50 20.09 -0.22
CA GLU A 246 0.17 19.36 -1.30
C GLU A 246 1.50 20.04 -1.70
N LYS A 247 1.54 21.38 -1.68
CA LYS A 247 2.73 22.20 -1.96
C LYS A 247 3.82 22.05 -0.89
N TYR A 248 3.47 21.83 0.38
CA TYR A 248 4.43 21.51 1.46
C TYR A 248 4.87 20.04 1.48
N ARG A 249 4.10 19.13 0.87
CA ARG A 249 4.43 17.70 0.80
C ARG A 249 5.52 17.37 -0.23
N ASN A 250 5.68 18.18 -1.29
CA ASN A 250 6.74 17.92 -2.26
C ASN A 250 7.20 19.15 -3.08
N PRO A 251 8.06 20.04 -2.54
CA PRO A 251 8.69 21.11 -3.31
C PRO A 251 9.79 20.64 -4.28
N GLN A 252 10.02 19.32 -4.43
CA GLN A 252 11.00 18.75 -5.38
C GLN A 252 10.36 17.97 -6.55
N LYS A 253 9.23 18.47 -7.08
CA LYS A 253 8.97 18.36 -8.53
C LYS A 253 9.69 19.46 -9.31
N GLU A 254 10.96 19.74 -9.00
CA GLU A 254 11.77 20.72 -9.77
C GLU A 254 12.28 20.14 -11.09
N LYS A 255 12.17 18.82 -11.28
CA LYS A 255 12.31 18.18 -12.58
C LYS A 255 10.95 17.60 -12.95
N GLU A 256 10.36 18.08 -14.04
CA GLU A 256 9.18 17.41 -14.58
C GLU A 256 9.57 15.98 -14.93
N SER A 257 8.99 14.99 -14.25
CA SER A 257 9.11 13.59 -14.64
C SER A 257 7.93 13.19 -15.52
N LYS A 258 8.15 12.19 -16.37
CA LYS A 258 7.10 11.51 -17.13
C LYS A 258 7.02 10.07 -16.62
N HIS A 259 5.81 9.63 -16.31
CA HIS A 259 5.55 8.21 -16.06
C HIS A 259 5.36 7.49 -17.40
N ILE A 260 6.12 6.43 -17.61
CA ILE A 260 5.94 5.52 -18.74
C ILE A 260 5.26 4.26 -18.17
N PRO A 261 3.99 3.99 -18.51
CA PRO A 261 3.28 2.83 -18.00
C PRO A 261 3.91 1.53 -18.52
N ILE A 262 3.85 0.49 -17.69
CA ILE A 262 4.30 -0.86 -18.07
C ILE A 262 3.14 -1.54 -18.82
N ARG A 263 3.42 -2.04 -20.03
CA ARG A 263 2.41 -2.62 -20.92
C ARG A 263 1.65 -3.76 -20.23
N ASN A 264 0.33 -3.71 -20.29
CA ASN A 264 -0.59 -4.68 -19.68
C ASN A 264 -0.41 -4.91 -18.17
N ASN A 265 0.33 -4.03 -17.49
CA ASN A 265 0.61 -4.06 -16.05
C ASN A 265 0.54 -2.63 -15.48
N SER A 266 -0.23 -1.74 -16.13
CA SER A 266 -0.24 -0.31 -15.84
C SER A 266 -1.14 0.08 -14.67
N THR A 267 -1.90 -0.89 -14.16
CA THR A 267 -2.64 -0.80 -12.91
C THR A 267 -2.49 -2.09 -12.08
N PRO A 268 -2.80 -2.06 -10.77
CA PRO A 268 -2.87 -3.25 -9.92
C PRO A 268 -3.74 -4.38 -10.48
N GLU A 269 -4.88 -4.03 -11.07
CA GLU A 269 -5.84 -4.94 -11.68
C GLU A 269 -5.28 -5.57 -12.95
N GLU A 270 -4.74 -4.75 -13.86
CA GLU A 270 -4.11 -5.25 -15.09
C GLU A 270 -2.95 -6.20 -14.77
N HIS A 271 -2.11 -5.86 -13.79
CA HIS A 271 -1.01 -6.72 -13.36
C HIS A 271 -1.50 -8.10 -12.87
N THR A 272 -2.58 -8.12 -12.08
CA THR A 272 -3.12 -9.38 -11.56
C THR A 272 -3.79 -10.21 -12.67
N LEU A 273 -4.51 -9.57 -13.59
CA LEU A 273 -5.05 -10.23 -14.79
C LEU A 273 -3.94 -10.81 -15.66
N TYR A 274 -2.86 -10.05 -15.87
CA TYR A 274 -1.70 -10.50 -16.63
C TYR A 274 -1.08 -11.75 -16.00
N VAL A 275 -0.85 -11.72 -14.68
CA VAL A 275 -0.26 -12.86 -13.97
C VAL A 275 -1.18 -14.08 -14.01
N TRP A 276 -2.50 -13.88 -13.89
CA TRP A 276 -3.46 -14.96 -14.07
C TRP A 276 -3.39 -15.59 -15.47
N ASP A 277 -3.51 -14.77 -16.52
CA ASP A 277 -3.61 -15.23 -17.91
C ASP A 277 -2.30 -15.87 -18.42
N HIS A 278 -1.16 -15.37 -17.96
CA HIS A 278 0.14 -15.83 -18.45
C HIS A 278 0.74 -16.97 -17.63
N PHE A 279 0.33 -17.14 -16.36
CA PHE A 279 0.95 -18.08 -15.44
C PHE A 279 -0.07 -19.01 -14.76
N ILE A 280 -0.98 -18.47 -13.94
CA ILE A 280 -1.84 -19.28 -13.05
C ILE A 280 -2.85 -20.12 -13.84
N SER A 281 -3.50 -19.53 -14.84
CA SER A 281 -4.47 -20.23 -15.70
C SER A 281 -3.86 -21.42 -16.44
N LYS A 282 -2.59 -21.30 -16.86
CA LYS A 282 -1.83 -22.32 -17.62
C LYS A 282 -1.23 -23.43 -16.76
N SER A 283 -1.11 -23.21 -15.45
CA SER A 283 -0.64 -24.24 -14.53
C SER A 283 -1.62 -25.42 -14.43
N SER A 284 -1.14 -26.61 -14.03
CA SER A 284 -2.00 -27.77 -13.78
C SER A 284 -2.72 -27.73 -12.42
N VAL A 285 -2.32 -26.82 -11.52
CA VAL A 285 -2.87 -26.76 -10.15
C VAL A 285 -4.37 -26.46 -10.13
N LYS A 286 -5.07 -27.09 -9.19
CA LYS A 286 -6.51 -26.93 -8.93
C LYS A 286 -6.85 -26.44 -7.53
N ASN A 287 -5.89 -26.41 -6.62
CA ASN A 287 -6.06 -25.88 -5.26
C ASN A 287 -5.27 -24.59 -5.11
N VAL A 288 -5.78 -23.50 -5.70
CA VAL A 288 -5.20 -22.17 -5.57
C VAL A 288 -5.83 -21.45 -4.38
N VAL A 289 -5.01 -20.82 -3.55
CA VAL A 289 -5.45 -19.96 -2.45
C VAL A 289 -4.87 -18.56 -2.62
N PHE A 290 -5.64 -17.55 -2.21
CA PHE A 290 -5.21 -16.15 -2.24
C PHE A 290 -5.16 -15.57 -0.83
N VAL A 291 -4.12 -14.78 -0.54
CA VAL A 291 -4.11 -13.85 0.60
C VAL A 291 -4.02 -12.44 0.04
N ALA A 292 -5.04 -11.61 0.26
CA ALA A 292 -5.10 -10.28 -0.31
C ALA A 292 -5.41 -9.21 0.77
N HIS A 293 -4.49 -8.27 0.94
CA HIS A 293 -4.59 -7.24 1.97
C HIS A 293 -5.20 -5.94 1.42
N SER A 294 -6.12 -5.33 2.15
CA SER A 294 -6.63 -3.98 1.87
C SER A 294 -7.14 -3.85 0.42
N TYR A 295 -6.58 -2.93 -0.37
CA TYR A 295 -6.86 -2.76 -1.79
C TYR A 295 -6.62 -4.03 -2.63
N GLY A 296 -5.73 -4.93 -2.19
CA GLY A 296 -5.51 -6.22 -2.85
C GLY A 296 -6.78 -7.06 -2.98
N GLY A 297 -7.75 -6.90 -2.07
CA GLY A 297 -9.03 -7.58 -2.20
C GLY A 297 -9.90 -7.03 -3.35
N LEU A 298 -9.85 -5.72 -3.64
CA LEU A 298 -10.50 -5.16 -4.83
C LEU A 298 -9.88 -5.71 -6.11
N VAL A 299 -8.56 -5.83 -6.12
CA VAL A 299 -7.79 -6.41 -7.22
C VAL A 299 -8.17 -7.88 -7.46
N PHE A 300 -8.34 -8.67 -6.39
CA PHE A 300 -8.86 -10.03 -6.50
C PHE A 300 -10.30 -10.08 -7.03
N VAL A 301 -11.19 -9.20 -6.57
CA VAL A 301 -12.58 -9.17 -7.06
C VAL A 301 -12.63 -8.79 -8.54
N GLU A 302 -11.78 -7.88 -9.03
CA GLU A 302 -11.68 -7.59 -10.47
C GLU A 302 -11.23 -8.84 -11.26
N LEU A 303 -10.26 -9.60 -10.75
CA LEU A 303 -9.89 -10.90 -11.34
C LEU A 303 -11.10 -11.85 -11.39
N MET A 304 -11.86 -11.97 -10.30
CA MET A 304 -13.05 -12.80 -10.22
C MET A 304 -14.12 -12.39 -11.24
N ILE A 305 -14.35 -11.09 -11.44
CA ILE A 305 -15.31 -10.56 -12.42
C ILE A 305 -14.87 -10.89 -13.85
N ARG A 306 -13.57 -10.72 -14.15
CA ARG A 306 -13.04 -10.86 -15.51
C ARG A 306 -12.75 -12.30 -15.91
N ARG A 307 -12.54 -13.21 -14.96
CA ARG A 307 -12.13 -14.60 -15.17
C ARG A 307 -12.98 -15.59 -14.37
N GLU A 308 -14.25 -15.25 -14.11
CA GLU A 308 -15.15 -15.96 -13.20
C GLU A 308 -15.07 -17.48 -13.32
N THR A 309 -15.28 -18.04 -14.51
CA THR A 309 -15.29 -19.50 -14.72
C THR A 309 -13.94 -20.13 -14.37
N GLU A 310 -12.84 -19.52 -14.76
CA GLU A 310 -11.50 -20.06 -14.49
C GLU A 310 -11.14 -19.98 -13.01
N VAL A 311 -11.48 -18.85 -12.36
CA VAL A 311 -11.24 -18.63 -10.94
C VAL A 311 -12.04 -19.64 -10.12
N LYS A 312 -13.34 -19.79 -10.39
CA LYS A 312 -14.19 -20.80 -9.71
C LYS A 312 -13.69 -22.24 -9.87
N ASN A 313 -13.00 -22.53 -10.97
CA ASN A 313 -12.49 -23.87 -11.27
C ASN A 313 -11.14 -24.20 -10.62
N LYS A 314 -10.41 -23.19 -10.11
CA LYS A 314 -9.03 -23.34 -9.61
C LYS A 314 -8.83 -22.81 -8.20
N VAL A 315 -9.60 -21.81 -7.78
CA VAL A 315 -9.45 -21.17 -6.46
C VAL A 315 -10.39 -21.85 -5.49
N ILE A 316 -9.83 -22.31 -4.35
CA ILE A 316 -10.60 -23.02 -3.32
C ILE A 316 -10.89 -22.15 -2.09
N ALA A 317 -10.05 -21.14 -1.83
CA ALA A 317 -10.20 -20.24 -0.70
C ALA A 317 -9.47 -18.91 -0.90
N VAL A 318 -10.02 -17.83 -0.34
CA VAL A 318 -9.48 -16.48 -0.39
C VAL A 318 -9.53 -15.86 1.00
N ALA A 319 -8.37 -15.54 1.55
CA ALA A 319 -8.25 -14.78 2.78
C ALA A 319 -8.04 -13.30 2.46
N LEU A 320 -9.00 -12.48 2.86
CA LEU A 320 -8.94 -11.03 2.75
C LEU A 320 -8.54 -10.47 4.12
N THR A 321 -7.64 -9.48 4.15
CA THR A 321 -7.20 -8.87 5.42
C THR A 321 -7.48 -7.38 5.37
N ASP A 322 -8.48 -6.98 6.14
CA ASP A 322 -9.05 -5.64 6.20
C ASP A 322 -9.31 -5.02 4.83
N SER A 323 -9.86 -5.82 3.93
CA SER A 323 -10.17 -5.37 2.59
C SER A 323 -11.44 -4.51 2.57
N VAL A 324 -11.37 -3.42 1.82
CA VAL A 324 -12.47 -2.48 1.55
C VAL A 324 -13.23 -2.81 0.26
N HIS A 325 -13.09 -4.05 -0.25
CA HIS A 325 -13.82 -4.46 -1.43
C HIS A 325 -15.32 -4.26 -1.24
N ASN A 326 -15.98 -3.81 -2.31
CA ASN A 326 -17.41 -3.61 -2.28
C ASN A 326 -17.99 -4.19 -3.55
N VAL A 327 -18.58 -5.37 -3.37
CA VAL A 327 -19.17 -6.21 -4.39
C VAL A 327 -20.39 -5.52 -5.05
N TRP A 328 -20.97 -4.49 -4.41
CA TRP A 328 -22.06 -3.65 -4.93
C TRP A 328 -21.63 -2.49 -5.80
N HIS A 329 -20.37 -2.05 -5.69
CA HIS A 329 -19.81 -0.99 -6.53
C HIS A 329 -19.01 -1.54 -7.72
N GLN A 330 -18.84 -2.86 -7.79
CA GLN A 330 -18.16 -3.55 -8.89
C GLN A 330 -19.14 -4.28 -9.84
N ASP A 331 -20.44 -3.96 -9.80
CA ASP A 331 -21.50 -4.56 -10.65
C ASP A 331 -21.48 -6.10 -10.69
N THR A 332 -21.23 -6.74 -9.55
CA THR A 332 -21.10 -8.19 -9.50
C THR A 332 -22.45 -8.89 -9.65
N VAL A 333 -22.42 -10.00 -10.40
CA VAL A 333 -23.59 -10.86 -10.55
C VAL A 333 -23.75 -11.76 -9.31
N LYS A 334 -25.00 -12.13 -9.01
CA LYS A 334 -25.35 -13.00 -7.87
C LYS A 334 -24.47 -14.25 -7.75
N SER A 335 -24.06 -14.84 -8.88
CA SER A 335 -23.19 -16.02 -8.88
C SER A 335 -21.80 -15.77 -8.28
N ILE A 336 -21.24 -14.56 -8.39
CA ILE A 336 -19.96 -14.18 -7.77
C ILE A 336 -20.16 -13.98 -6.26
N LEU A 337 -21.24 -13.29 -5.86
CA LEU A 337 -21.60 -13.09 -4.46
C LEU A 337 -21.76 -14.43 -3.72
N ASP A 338 -22.54 -15.35 -4.27
CA ASP A 338 -22.76 -16.68 -3.68
C ASP A 338 -21.43 -17.43 -3.53
N TRP A 339 -20.55 -17.35 -4.54
CA TRP A 339 -19.22 -17.98 -4.46
C TRP A 339 -18.31 -17.33 -3.42
N MET A 340 -18.30 -15.99 -3.31
CA MET A 340 -17.53 -15.29 -2.29
C MET A 340 -18.03 -15.59 -0.87
N GLN A 341 -19.33 -15.84 -0.69
CA GLN A 341 -19.87 -16.26 0.60
C GLN A 341 -19.33 -17.62 1.06
N GLU A 342 -19.04 -18.50 0.12
CA GLU A 342 -18.55 -19.86 0.40
C GLU A 342 -17.02 -19.93 0.48
N HIS A 343 -16.31 -19.19 -0.39
CA HIS A 343 -14.87 -19.33 -0.61
C HIS A 343 -14.02 -18.15 -0.15
N CYS A 344 -14.60 -17.07 0.35
CA CYS A 344 -13.86 -15.94 0.89
C CYS A 344 -14.10 -15.77 2.40
N ARG A 345 -13.11 -15.22 3.10
CA ARG A 345 -13.26 -14.69 4.46
C ARG A 345 -12.41 -13.44 4.64
N ASN A 346 -12.99 -12.39 5.20
CA ASN A 346 -12.31 -11.12 5.46
C ASN A 346 -12.05 -10.92 6.96
N TRP A 347 -10.78 -10.95 7.36
CA TRP A 347 -10.31 -10.62 8.70
C TRP A 347 -10.14 -9.10 8.81
N VAL A 348 -11.12 -8.43 9.41
CA VAL A 348 -11.21 -6.97 9.45
C VAL A 348 -10.69 -6.38 10.76
N SER A 349 -10.28 -5.12 10.73
CA SER A 349 -9.92 -4.39 11.93
C SER A 349 -11.12 -4.29 12.86
N SER A 350 -10.98 -4.74 14.10
CA SER A 350 -12.05 -4.77 15.10
C SER A 350 -11.45 -4.91 16.51
N SER A 351 -12.15 -4.37 17.50
CA SER A 351 -11.84 -4.55 18.91
C SER A 351 -12.28 -5.91 19.46
N GLU A 352 -13.10 -6.65 18.70
CA GLU A 352 -13.56 -7.99 19.06
C GLU A 352 -12.42 -9.03 19.04
N PRO A 353 -12.54 -10.14 19.79
CA PRO A 353 -11.56 -11.23 19.73
C PRO A 353 -11.37 -11.79 18.32
N LEU A 354 -10.16 -12.29 18.02
CA LEU A 354 -9.85 -12.95 16.74
C LEU A 354 -10.92 -14.01 16.40
N ASP A 355 -11.35 -14.02 15.14
CA ASP A 355 -12.40 -14.89 14.57
C ASP A 355 -13.84 -14.63 15.03
N ALA A 356 -14.08 -13.65 15.89
CA ALA A 356 -15.45 -13.22 16.22
C ALA A 356 -16.15 -12.68 14.96
N PRO A 357 -17.38 -13.13 14.63
CA PRO A 357 -18.14 -12.60 13.50
C PRO A 357 -18.32 -11.08 13.60
N VAL A 358 -18.14 -10.38 12.49
CA VAL A 358 -18.37 -8.93 12.41
C VAL A 358 -19.49 -8.69 11.41
N GLU A 359 -20.57 -8.06 11.88
CA GLU A 359 -21.73 -7.78 11.02
C GLU A 359 -21.38 -6.82 9.87
N SER A 360 -21.97 -7.08 8.70
CA SER A 360 -21.93 -6.19 7.55
C SER A 360 -23.34 -5.72 7.23
N MET A 361 -23.50 -4.44 6.94
CA MET A 361 -24.78 -3.86 6.50
C MET A 361 -25.21 -4.39 5.13
N LEU A 362 -24.26 -4.83 4.31
CA LEU A 362 -24.50 -5.31 2.95
C LEU A 362 -23.96 -6.75 2.80
N PRO A 363 -24.67 -7.62 2.06
CA PRO A 363 -24.17 -8.95 1.71
C PRO A 363 -22.82 -8.84 0.97
N ASP A 364 -21.79 -9.51 1.48
CA ASP A 364 -20.42 -9.51 0.94
C ASP A 364 -19.82 -10.92 1.06
N CYS A 365 -18.59 -11.11 1.53
CA CYS A 365 -18.09 -12.38 2.07
C CYS A 365 -18.17 -12.36 3.62
N PRO A 366 -18.11 -13.53 4.29
CA PRO A 366 -18.04 -13.61 5.75
C PRO A 366 -16.91 -12.74 6.32
N ARG A 367 -17.25 -11.90 7.29
CA ARG A 367 -16.31 -11.03 8.01
C ARG A 367 -16.11 -11.52 9.43
N VAL A 368 -14.86 -11.57 9.84
CA VAL A 368 -14.46 -11.89 11.21
C VAL A 368 -13.43 -10.89 11.71
N SER A 369 -13.32 -10.71 13.02
CA SER A 369 -12.31 -9.84 13.60
C SER A 369 -10.91 -10.41 13.39
N ALA A 370 -9.96 -9.55 13.04
CA ALA A 370 -8.53 -9.86 13.06
C ALA A 370 -7.92 -9.81 14.47
N GLY A 371 -8.68 -9.45 15.51
CA GLY A 371 -8.19 -9.28 16.88
C GLY A 371 -7.32 -8.03 17.05
N THR A 372 -7.51 -7.00 16.22
CA THR A 372 -6.80 -5.72 16.29
C THR A 372 -7.59 -4.62 15.58
N GLU A 373 -7.52 -3.39 16.09
CA GLU A 373 -8.08 -2.20 15.44
C GLU A 373 -7.09 -1.56 14.45
N ARG A 374 -5.88 -2.09 14.33
CA ARG A 374 -4.84 -1.54 13.46
C ARG A 374 -4.89 -2.22 12.10
N HIS A 375 -5.37 -1.49 11.09
CA HIS A 375 -5.47 -1.92 9.68
C HIS A 375 -4.24 -2.71 9.22
N GLU A 376 -3.05 -2.13 9.39
CA GLU A 376 -1.81 -2.72 8.89
C GLU A 376 -1.43 -4.05 9.56
N LEU A 377 -1.92 -4.31 10.78
CA LEU A 377 -1.60 -5.52 11.54
C LEU A 377 -2.53 -6.69 11.27
N THR A 378 -3.62 -6.48 10.53
CA THR A 378 -4.66 -7.50 10.34
C THR A 378 -4.12 -8.77 9.72
N SER A 379 -3.23 -8.69 8.71
CA SER A 379 -2.57 -9.86 8.11
C SER A 379 -1.76 -10.67 9.12
N TRP A 380 -0.97 -10.01 9.97
CA TRP A 380 -0.14 -10.70 10.96
C TRP A 380 -0.97 -11.30 12.09
N LYS A 381 -1.94 -10.56 12.61
CA LYS A 381 -2.78 -11.01 13.72
C LYS A 381 -3.71 -12.17 13.33
N SER A 382 -4.13 -12.22 12.07
CA SER A 382 -4.96 -13.30 11.54
C SER A 382 -4.16 -14.47 10.93
N PHE A 383 -2.83 -14.38 10.88
CA PHE A 383 -1.94 -15.36 10.21
C PHE A 383 -2.30 -16.83 10.48
N ASN A 384 -2.34 -17.24 11.75
CA ASN A 384 -2.66 -18.63 12.11
C ASN A 384 -4.09 -19.03 11.74
N SER A 385 -5.05 -18.11 11.86
CA SER A 385 -6.45 -18.36 11.50
C SER A 385 -6.62 -18.54 9.99
N ILE A 386 -5.90 -17.75 9.20
CA ILE A 386 -5.88 -17.87 7.73
C ILE A 386 -5.40 -19.25 7.29
N PHE A 387 -4.28 -19.75 7.83
CA PHE A 387 -3.78 -21.08 7.48
C PHE A 387 -4.72 -22.20 7.93
N LYS A 388 -5.37 -22.05 9.10
CA LYS A 388 -6.42 -22.97 9.53
C LYS A 388 -7.60 -22.97 8.54
N TYR A 389 -8.02 -21.80 8.07
CA TYR A 389 -9.09 -21.68 7.06
C TYR A 389 -8.72 -22.36 5.74
N PHE A 390 -7.49 -22.17 5.25
CA PHE A 390 -7.01 -22.86 4.04
C PHE A 390 -6.94 -24.38 4.21
N THR A 391 -6.51 -24.86 5.38
CA THR A 391 -6.49 -26.30 5.69
C THR A 391 -7.89 -26.89 5.60
N GLN A 392 -8.89 -26.22 6.21
CA GLN A 392 -10.29 -26.65 6.17
C GLN A 392 -10.85 -26.66 4.74
N ALA A 393 -10.53 -25.65 3.92
CA ALA A 393 -10.96 -25.59 2.52
C ALA A 393 -10.37 -26.76 1.70
N LEU A 394 -9.10 -27.09 1.91
CA LEU A 394 -8.45 -28.21 1.22
C LEU A 394 -9.04 -29.56 1.65
N GLU A 395 -9.36 -29.74 2.93
CA GLU A 395 -10.05 -30.94 3.44
C GLU A 395 -11.45 -31.11 2.85
N ALA A 396 -12.21 -30.02 2.71
CA ALA A 396 -13.52 -30.02 2.07
C ALA A 396 -13.43 -30.44 0.60
N GLN A 397 -12.48 -29.85 -0.16
CA GLN A 397 -12.25 -30.18 -1.56
C GLN A 397 -11.92 -31.67 -1.76
N ASN A 398 -11.08 -32.23 -0.90
CA ASN A 398 -10.70 -33.65 -0.96
C ASN A 398 -11.87 -34.60 -0.63
N THR A 399 -12.84 -34.13 0.16
CA THR A 399 -14.03 -34.92 0.53
C THR A 399 -15.05 -34.96 -0.60
N GLU A 400 -15.18 -33.88 -1.38
CA GLU A 400 -16.06 -33.83 -2.56
C GLU A 400 -15.53 -34.67 -3.73
N VAL A 401 -14.21 -34.76 -3.89
CA VAL A 401 -13.56 -35.54 -4.96
C VAL A 401 -13.58 -37.05 -4.67
N LYS A 402 -13.69 -37.48 -3.41
CA LYS A 402 -13.87 -38.90 -3.08
C LYS A 402 -15.30 -39.34 -3.46
N PRO A 403 -15.47 -40.40 -4.27
CA PRO A 403 -16.80 -40.81 -4.68
C PRO A 403 -17.58 -41.28 -3.45
N LYS A 404 -18.80 -40.74 -3.28
CA LYS A 404 -19.78 -41.16 -2.27
C LYS A 404 -20.32 -42.56 -2.59
N PHE A 405 -19.47 -43.59 -2.57
CA PHE A 405 -19.89 -44.99 -2.59
C PHE A 405 -19.93 -45.53 -1.16
N THR A 406 -21.02 -45.24 -0.46
CA THR A 406 -21.54 -46.14 0.57
C THR A 406 -23.01 -46.36 0.28
N VAL A 407 -23.29 -47.34 -0.57
CA VAL A 407 -24.62 -47.91 -0.72
C VAL A 407 -24.90 -48.70 0.56
N THR A 408 -25.69 -48.13 1.46
CA THR A 408 -26.27 -48.88 2.58
C THR A 408 -27.36 -49.78 2.03
N THR A 409 -27.02 -51.02 1.66
CA THR A 409 -28.03 -52.05 1.39
C THR A 409 -28.70 -52.43 2.71
N ARG A 410 -29.90 -51.89 2.96
CA ARG A 410 -30.82 -52.43 3.97
C ARG A 410 -31.30 -53.81 3.50
N SER A 411 -30.71 -54.86 4.05
CA SER A 411 -31.26 -56.22 4.01
C SER A 411 -32.68 -56.20 4.62
N SER A 412 -33.67 -56.58 3.83
CA SER A 412 -35.06 -56.75 4.24
C SER A 412 -35.22 -58.03 5.05
N ASN A 413 -35.27 -57.92 6.39
CA ASN A 413 -35.74 -59.01 7.23
C ASN A 413 -37.27 -59.08 7.17
N ARG A 414 -37.78 -59.98 6.33
CA ARG A 414 -39.17 -60.45 6.33
C ARG A 414 -39.35 -61.34 7.58
N LYS A 415 -40.01 -60.84 8.63
CA LYS A 415 -40.50 -61.69 9.72
C LYS A 415 -41.70 -62.48 9.21
N LYS A 416 -41.59 -63.81 9.25
CA LYS A 416 -42.73 -64.74 9.16
C LYS A 416 -43.61 -64.55 10.39
N THR A 417 -44.89 -64.32 10.17
CA THR A 417 -45.95 -64.51 11.15
C THR A 417 -46.25 -66.00 11.20
N GLU A 418 -46.10 -66.63 12.37
CA GLU A 418 -46.69 -67.94 12.65
C GLU A 418 -47.76 -67.75 13.73
N GLU A 419 -48.93 -68.32 13.43
CA GLU A 419 -50.11 -68.43 14.27
C GLU A 419 -49.85 -69.41 15.43
N LEU A 420 -50.27 -69.02 16.65
CA LEU A 420 -51.14 -69.77 17.57
C LEU A 420 -51.32 -69.02 18.89
#